data_AF-A0A1I0IWT1-F1
#
_entry.id   AF-A0A1I0IWT1-F1
#
_cell.length_a   1.000
_cell.length_b   1.000
_cell.length_c   1.000
_cell.angle_alpha   90.00
_cell.angle_beta   90.00
_cell.angle_gamma   90.00
#
_symmetry.space_group_name_H-M   'P 1'
#
loop_
_entity.id
_entity.type
_entity.pdbx_description
1 polymer ?
#
loop_
_entity_poly.entity_id
_entity_poly.type
_entity_poly.pdbx_seq_one_letter_code
_entity_poly.pdbx_strand_id
1 'polypeptide(L)'
;MVTYRLLLVLKFVGVILYGGGLIGGFAATVPADRKRAVHAIASPGLVLTWLAGYLLTTQLILPLTELWILGGLLLSLVSQLALVHSVSRGRRTLGAFAAAFGPLLLVLGLMVFRPTWALVGR
;
A
#
# COMPACT_ATOMS: atom_id res chain seq x y z
N MET A 1 -17.68 -17.88 5.58
CA MET A 1 -18.35 -16.56 5.52
C MET A 1 -17.78 -15.54 6.50
N VAL A 2 -17.68 -15.86 7.80
CA VAL A 2 -17.13 -14.91 8.82
C VAL A 2 -15.66 -14.58 8.56
N THR A 3 -14.81 -15.59 8.34
CA THR A 3 -13.37 -15.40 8.08
C THR A 3 -13.09 -14.50 6.88
N TYR A 4 -13.84 -14.67 5.80
CA TYR A 4 -13.74 -13.84 4.60
C TYR A 4 -14.02 -12.36 4.91
N ARG A 5 -15.12 -12.08 5.63
CA ARG A 5 -15.48 -10.71 6.02
C ARG A 5 -14.45 -10.09 6.95
N LEU A 6 -13.91 -10.86 7.90
CA LEU A 6 -12.84 -10.40 8.78
C LEU A 6 -11.60 -10.01 7.98
N LEU A 7 -11.18 -10.84 7.00
CA LEU A 7 -10.04 -10.50 6.16
C LEU A 7 -10.26 -9.25 5.31
N LEU A 8 -11.48 -9.04 4.80
CA LEU A 8 -11.83 -7.78 4.11
C LEU A 8 -11.70 -6.56 5.03
N VAL A 9 -12.21 -6.67 6.26
CA VAL A 9 -12.09 -5.59 7.26
C VAL A 9 -10.62 -5.34 7.61
N LEU A 10 -9.84 -6.38 7.87
CA LEU A 10 -8.40 -6.25 8.16
C LEU A 10 -7.65 -5.60 7.01
N LYS A 11 -7.94 -6.02 5.77
CA LYS A 11 -7.34 -5.42 4.57
C LYS A 11 -7.71 -3.94 4.45
N PHE A 12 -8.98 -3.59 4.68
CA PHE A 12 -9.46 -2.21 4.63
C PHE A 12 -8.80 -1.34 5.71
N VAL A 13 -8.72 -1.83 6.94
CA VAL A 13 -8.00 -1.16 8.04
C VAL A 13 -6.52 -0.95 7.67
N GLY A 14 -5.86 -1.97 7.11
CA GLY A 14 -4.48 -1.85 6.63
C GLY A 14 -4.31 -0.73 5.60
N VAL A 15 -5.21 -0.63 4.62
CA VAL A 15 -5.18 0.40 3.58
C VAL A 15 -5.40 1.80 4.19
N ILE A 16 -6.34 1.94 5.13
CA ILE A 16 -6.57 3.21 5.83
C ILE A 16 -5.34 3.61 6.64
N LEU A 17 -4.75 2.69 7.39
CA LEU A 17 -3.53 2.95 8.16
C LEU A 17 -2.38 3.38 7.25
N TYR A 18 -2.22 2.71 6.10
CA TYR A 18 -1.22 3.09 5.11
C TYR A 18 -1.45 4.50 4.55
N GLY A 19 -2.66 4.77 4.05
CA GLY A 19 -3.01 6.07 3.47
C GLY A 19 -2.95 7.20 4.51
N GLY A 20 -3.46 6.97 5.71
CA GLY A 20 -3.42 7.92 6.82
C GLY A 20 -1.99 8.20 7.29
N GLY A 21 -1.16 7.16 7.44
CA GLY A 21 0.25 7.32 7.79
C GLY A 21 1.07 8.03 6.70
N LEU A 22 0.75 7.80 5.42
CA LEU A 22 1.33 8.54 4.29
C LEU A 22 0.98 10.03 4.41
N ILE A 23 -0.31 10.36 4.54
CA ILE A 23 -0.77 11.76 4.69
C ILE A 23 -0.12 12.39 5.91
N GLY A 24 -0.12 11.70 7.06
CA GLY A 24 0.52 12.15 8.29
C GLY A 24 2.02 12.41 8.14
N GLY A 25 2.73 11.57 7.37
CA GLY A 25 4.16 11.73 7.06
C GLY A 25 4.50 13.03 6.32
N PHE A 26 3.54 13.61 5.58
CA PHE A 26 3.70 14.87 4.86
C PHE A 26 2.98 16.06 5.51
N ALA A 27 1.87 15.84 6.21
CA ALA A 27 1.07 16.88 6.84
C ALA A 27 1.68 17.34 8.18
N ALA A 28 2.22 16.41 8.99
CA ALA A 28 2.78 16.76 10.29
C ALA A 28 3.96 17.74 10.16
N THR A 29 3.97 18.76 11.02
CA THR A 29 4.99 19.81 11.05
C THR A 29 6.20 19.40 11.88
N VAL A 30 6.00 18.58 12.90
CA VAL A 30 7.05 18.08 13.79
C VAL A 30 7.74 16.86 13.16
N PRO A 31 9.08 16.85 13.02
CA PRO A 31 9.81 15.73 12.42
C PRO A 31 9.60 14.38 13.11
N ALA A 32 9.46 14.38 14.44
CA ALA A 32 9.19 13.17 15.22
C ALA A 32 7.84 12.55 14.85
N ASP A 33 6.79 13.37 14.74
CA ASP A 33 5.44 12.92 14.38
C ASP A 33 5.38 12.38 12.95
N ARG A 34 6.14 12.98 12.03
CA ARG A 34 6.28 12.45 10.65
C ARG A 34 6.86 11.04 10.65
N LYS A 35 7.96 10.82 11.38
CA LYS A 35 8.57 9.49 11.49
C LYS A 35 7.63 8.51 12.17
N ARG A 36 6.90 8.94 13.20
CA ARG A 36 5.89 8.12 13.87
C ARG A 36 4.76 7.74 12.92
N ALA A 37 4.23 8.68 12.13
CA ALA A 37 3.19 8.40 11.15
C ALA A 37 3.63 7.35 10.11
N VAL A 38 4.90 7.40 9.67
CA VAL A 38 5.42 6.41 8.71
C VAL A 38 5.74 5.07 9.36
N HIS A 39 6.51 5.04 10.44
CA HIS A 39 7.02 3.80 11.01
C HIS A 39 6.02 3.09 11.93
N ALA A 40 5.19 3.84 12.66
CA ALA A 40 4.22 3.27 13.60
C ALA A 40 2.81 3.11 13.01
N ILE A 41 2.50 3.72 11.86
CA ILE A 41 1.16 3.65 11.25
C ILE A 41 1.24 3.12 9.81
N ALA A 42 1.95 3.79 8.91
CA ALA A 42 1.97 3.40 7.50
C ALA A 42 2.60 2.01 7.29
N SER A 43 3.81 1.81 7.81
CA SER A 43 4.55 0.54 7.68
C SER A 43 3.75 -0.68 8.17
N PRO A 44 3.20 -0.70 9.40
CA PRO A 44 2.37 -1.82 9.84
C PRO A 44 1.05 -1.91 9.07
N GLY A 45 0.46 -0.79 8.64
CA GLY A 45 -0.72 -0.78 7.77
C GLY A 45 -0.48 -1.49 6.45
N LEU A 46 0.69 -1.30 5.82
CA LEU A 46 1.07 -1.99 4.60
C LEU A 46 1.23 -3.51 4.82
N VAL A 47 1.91 -3.89 5.91
CA VAL A 47 2.06 -5.30 6.30
C VAL A 47 0.71 -5.95 6.49
N LEU A 48 -0.20 -5.30 7.23
CA LEU A 48 -1.56 -5.79 7.46
C LEU A 48 -2.34 -5.95 6.14
N THR A 49 -2.22 -4.97 5.24
CA THR A 49 -2.85 -4.99 3.91
C THR A 49 -2.42 -6.22 3.10
N TRP A 50 -1.12 -6.48 3.04
CA TRP A 50 -0.57 -7.61 2.29
C TRP A 50 -0.84 -8.94 2.94
N LEU A 51 -0.74 -9.03 4.27
CA LEU A 51 -1.05 -10.26 5.00
C LEU A 51 -2.51 -10.66 4.81
N ALA A 52 -3.44 -9.72 4.99
CA ALA A 52 -4.86 -9.97 4.76
C ALA A 52 -5.15 -10.27 3.27
N GLY A 53 -4.49 -9.57 2.35
CA GLY A 53 -4.57 -9.81 0.91
C GLY A 53 -4.13 -11.22 0.52
N TYR A 54 -2.98 -11.67 1.03
CA TYR A 54 -2.46 -13.01 0.83
C TYR A 54 -3.46 -14.08 1.33
N LEU A 55 -3.97 -13.93 2.55
CA LEU A 55 -4.96 -14.86 3.11
C LEU A 55 -6.27 -14.85 2.32
N LEU A 56 -6.67 -13.73 1.71
CA LEU A 56 -7.81 -13.69 0.81
C LEU A 56 -7.54 -14.45 -0.48
N THR A 57 -6.35 -14.32 -1.06
CA THR A 57 -6.00 -15.04 -2.29
C THR A 57 -5.96 -16.56 -2.09
N THR A 58 -5.54 -17.05 -0.91
CA THR A 58 -5.58 -18.48 -0.60
C THR A 58 -7.01 -19.00 -0.46
N GLN A 59 -7.94 -18.22 0.11
CA GLN A 59 -9.36 -18.58 0.18
C GLN A 59 -10.06 -18.57 -1.18
N LEU A 60 -9.65 -17.67 -2.07
CA LEU A 60 -10.26 -17.49 -3.39
C LEU A 60 -9.56 -18.30 -4.50
N ILE A 61 -8.49 -19.05 -4.16
CA ILE A 61 -7.70 -19.84 -5.10
C ILE A 61 -7.19 -18.97 -6.27
N LEU A 62 -6.73 -17.76 -5.94
CA LEU A 62 -6.16 -16.83 -6.91
C LEU A 62 -4.64 -16.96 -6.93
N PRO A 63 -4.00 -17.09 -8.11
CA PRO A 63 -2.56 -17.16 -8.19
C PRO A 63 -1.93 -15.82 -7.80
N LEU A 64 -0.99 -15.83 -6.86
CA LEU A 64 -0.24 -14.63 -6.44
C LEU A 64 0.58 -13.99 -7.56
N THR A 65 0.84 -14.76 -8.61
CA THR A 65 1.59 -14.31 -9.76
C THR A 65 0.79 -13.43 -10.69
N GLU A 66 -0.53 -13.25 -10.50
CA GLU A 66 -1.32 -12.37 -11.35
C GLU A 66 -0.73 -10.96 -11.45
N LEU A 67 -0.80 -10.37 -12.64
CA LEU A 67 -0.18 -9.10 -12.97
C LEU A 67 -0.59 -7.98 -11.99
N TRP A 68 -1.88 -7.88 -11.67
CA TRP A 68 -2.38 -6.88 -10.72
C TRP A 68 -1.91 -7.11 -9.27
N ILE A 69 -1.63 -8.35 -8.88
CA ILE A 69 -1.12 -8.69 -7.55
C ILE A 69 0.37 -8.35 -7.47
N LEU A 70 1.18 -8.85 -8.40
CA LEU A 70 2.62 -8.58 -8.44
C LEU A 70 2.92 -7.10 -8.65
N GLY A 71 2.23 -6.47 -9.61
CA GLY A 71 2.33 -5.03 -9.85
C GLY A 71 1.90 -4.24 -8.63
N GLY A 72 0.81 -4.65 -7.97
CA GLY A 72 0.36 -4.05 -6.72
C GLY A 72 1.42 -4.13 -5.62
N LEU A 73 2.08 -5.29 -5.47
CA LEU A 73 3.13 -5.50 -4.49
C LEU A 73 4.31 -4.58 -4.73
N LEU A 74 4.86 -4.62 -5.94
CA LEU A 74 6.02 -3.81 -6.31
C LEU A 74 5.74 -2.31 -6.15
N LEU A 75 4.61 -1.82 -6.67
CA LEU A 75 4.25 -0.41 -6.57
C LEU A 75 4.01 0.02 -5.12
N SER A 76 3.43 -0.84 -4.28
CA SER A 76 3.24 -0.53 -2.87
C SER A 76 4.57 -0.46 -2.09
N LEU A 77 5.55 -1.30 -2.45
CA LEU A 77 6.90 -1.24 -1.90
C LEU A 77 7.64 0.03 -2.36
N VAL A 78 7.50 0.41 -3.64
CA VAL A 78 8.05 1.67 -4.16
C VAL A 78 7.44 2.88 -3.44
N SER A 79 6.11 2.88 -3.25
CA SER A 79 5.41 3.91 -2.47
C SER A 79 5.99 4.03 -1.06
N GLN A 80 6.17 2.90 -0.38
CA GLN A 80 6.67 2.84 1.00
C GLN A 80 8.13 3.26 1.10
N LEU A 81 8.97 2.84 0.15
CA LEU A 81 10.38 3.25 0.09
C LEU A 81 10.49 4.77 -0.11
N ALA A 82 9.71 5.34 -1.03
CA ALA A 82 9.67 6.79 -1.24
C ALA A 82 9.19 7.53 0.03
N LEU A 83 8.17 7.01 0.70
CA LEU A 83 7.65 7.56 1.96
C LEU A 83 8.71 7.55 3.07
N VAL A 84 9.33 6.39 3.35
CA VAL A 84 10.40 6.25 4.35
C VAL A 84 11.60 7.13 4.02
N HIS A 85 12.00 7.18 2.74
CA HIS A 85 13.10 8.02 2.29
C HIS A 85 12.81 9.51 2.52
N SER A 86 11.57 9.95 2.27
CA SER A 86 11.15 11.35 2.47
C SER A 86 11.28 11.80 3.93
N VAL A 87 10.84 10.97 4.88
CA VAL A 87 10.91 11.32 6.31
C VAL A 87 12.31 11.15 6.88
N SER A 88 13.11 10.22 6.36
CA SER A 88 14.50 10.02 6.78
C SER A 88 15.40 11.18 6.36
N ARG A 89 15.18 11.75 5.16
CA ARG A 89 15.93 12.89 4.63
C ARG A 89 15.29 14.25 4.95
N GLY A 90 14.21 14.27 5.72
CA GLY A 90 13.46 15.50 6.04
C GLY A 90 12.78 16.17 4.84
N ARG A 91 12.82 15.57 3.64
CA ARG A 91 12.30 16.14 2.40
C ARG A 91 10.77 16.23 2.45
N ARG A 92 10.21 17.42 2.16
CA ARG A 92 8.76 17.69 2.04
C ARG A 92 8.41 18.25 0.65
N THR A 93 9.16 17.85 -0.37
CA THR A 93 8.95 18.36 -1.72
C THR A 93 7.73 17.71 -2.37
N LEU A 94 7.10 18.44 -3.29
CA LEU A 94 6.00 17.90 -4.10
C LEU A 94 6.43 16.63 -4.85
N GLY A 95 7.67 16.58 -5.32
CA GLY A 95 8.24 15.38 -5.95
C GLY A 95 8.32 14.17 -5.02
N ALA A 96 8.70 14.36 -3.75
CA ALA A 96 8.72 13.27 -2.77
C ALA A 96 7.30 12.78 -2.45
N PHE A 97 6.33 13.69 -2.36
CA PHE A 97 4.92 13.34 -2.20
C PHE A 97 4.40 12.57 -3.41
N ALA A 98 4.64 13.06 -4.63
CA ALA A 98 4.23 12.39 -5.86
C ALA A 98 4.87 11.00 -6.01
N ALA A 99 6.15 10.85 -5.65
CA ALA A 99 6.84 9.56 -5.68
C ALA A 99 6.29 8.55 -4.67
N ALA A 100 5.74 9.00 -3.53
CA ALA A 100 5.08 8.13 -2.56
C ALA A 100 3.62 7.85 -2.94
N PHE A 101 2.86 8.88 -3.33
CA PHE A 101 1.43 8.80 -3.58
C PHE A 101 1.08 8.23 -4.96
N GLY A 102 1.86 8.56 -5.98
CA GLY A 102 1.65 8.11 -7.36
C GLY A 102 1.60 6.58 -7.48
N PRO A 103 2.59 5.83 -6.98
CA PRO A 103 2.54 4.38 -7.01
C PRO A 103 1.34 3.81 -6.24
N LEU A 104 0.91 4.44 -5.13
CA LEU A 104 -0.29 4.02 -4.40
C LEU A 104 -1.56 4.15 -5.26
N LEU A 105 -1.70 5.24 -6.02
CA LEU A 105 -2.82 5.40 -6.96
C LEU A 105 -2.80 4.32 -8.04
N LEU A 106 -1.61 3.99 -8.55
CA LEU A 106 -1.46 2.90 -9.52
C LEU A 106 -1.83 1.54 -8.92
N VAL A 107 -1.47 1.26 -7.65
CA VAL A 107 -1.93 0.05 -6.93
C VAL A 107 -3.45 -0.02 -6.89
N LEU A 108 -4.13 1.09 -6.58
CA LEU A 108 -5.59 1.12 -6.58
C LEU A 108 -6.16 0.84 -7.97
N GLY A 109 -5.57 1.44 -9.01
CA GLY A 109 -5.93 1.14 -10.41
C GLY A 109 -5.79 -0.35 -10.73
N LEU A 110 -4.67 -0.97 -10.37
CA LEU A 110 -4.47 -2.41 -10.55
C LEU A 110 -5.51 -3.25 -9.80
N MET A 111 -5.85 -2.88 -8.56
CA MET A 111 -6.81 -3.62 -7.73
C MET A 111 -8.27 -3.49 -8.22
N VAL A 112 -8.59 -2.38 -8.90
CA VAL A 112 -9.91 -2.10 -9.48
C VAL A 112 -10.07 -2.80 -10.82
N PHE A 113 -9.14 -2.56 -11.76
CA PHE A 113 -9.24 -3.12 -13.11
C PHE A 113 -8.79 -4.57 -13.20
N ARG A 114 -7.98 -5.03 -12.23
CA ARG A 114 -7.47 -6.41 -12.10
C ARG A 114 -6.94 -6.99 -13.42
N PRO A 115 -6.02 -6.29 -14.12
CA PRO A 115 -5.45 -6.84 -15.35
C PRO A 115 -4.72 -8.16 -15.05
N THR A 116 -4.99 -9.18 -15.86
CA THR A 116 -4.35 -10.51 -15.78
C THR A 116 -3.34 -10.68 -16.91
N TRP A 117 -2.45 -11.67 -16.80
CA TRP A 117 -1.49 -11.96 -17.87
C TRP A 117 -2.15 -12.32 -19.20
N ALA A 118 -3.33 -12.94 -19.15
CA ALA A 118 -4.11 -13.29 -20.34
C ALA A 118 -4.55 -12.08 -21.18
N LEU A 119 -4.60 -10.88 -20.60
CA LEU A 119 -4.94 -9.64 -21.32
C LEU A 119 -3.74 -8.99 -22.00
N VAL A 120 -2.50 -9.29 -21.56
CA VAL A 120 -1.27 -8.68 -22.09
C VAL A 120 -0.62 -9.57 -23.15
N GLY A 121 -0.82 -10.90 -23.08
CA GLY A 121 -0.34 -11.84 -24.09
C GLY A 121 -1.21 -11.96 -25.35
N ARG A 122 -2.21 -11.08 -25.51
CA ARG A 122 -3.05 -10.93 -26.71
C ARG A 122 -2.68 -9.63 -27.41
#